data_AF-X1HX69-F1
#
_entry.id   AF-X1HX69-F1
#
_cell.length_a   1.000
_cell.length_b   1.000
_cell.length_c   1.000
_cell.angle_alpha   90.00
_cell.angle_beta   90.00
_cell.angle_gamma   90.00
#
_symmetry.space_group_name_H-M   'P 1'
#
loop_
_entity.id
_entity.type
_entity.pdbx_description
1 polymer ?
#
loop_
_entity_poly.entity_id
_entity_poly.type
_entity_poly.pdbx_seq_one_letter_code
_entity_poly.pdbx_strand_id
1 'polypeptide(L)'
;DQAREAAAEFNSEQLGIQPHPRATKKEILHFVQNDKKKQREDITDKVIITIDPPDAKDFDDAISLEKDAQGNWVLGIHIADVSNFVKSDSALDAEAGTRGNSVYLPGKTIPMLPEILSNGICSLQPDQKRFVKSVYLTYDQAGEVLSRSFGNSVMCSVQRLTYHQADKALKGRTKTIKPEVVELLKNMERLSRVIEKRRTKNGMLHLDLPETELVMDKAGRVVDTRPADDSYPHTIIEMFMVEANEAVASLLDRLNVPFMRRIHPEPDSLSMKNLSQLVRPWGLVCQERRT
;
A
#
# COMPACT_ATOMS: atom_id res chain seq x y z
N ASP A 1 22.14 -4.44 -29.22
CA ASP A 1 23.08 -5.54 -28.90
C ASP A 1 23.29 -5.82 -27.41
N GLN A 2 23.19 -4.84 -26.50
CA GLN A 2 23.15 -5.12 -25.04
C GLN A 2 21.87 -5.84 -24.54
N ALA A 3 20.85 -6.03 -25.39
CA ALA A 3 19.61 -6.76 -25.08
C ALA A 3 19.65 -8.26 -25.49
N ARG A 4 20.75 -8.73 -26.09
CA ARG A 4 20.95 -10.14 -26.48
C ARG A 4 21.82 -10.93 -25.52
N GLU A 5 22.59 -10.28 -24.66
CA GLU A 5 23.55 -10.93 -23.76
C GLU A 5 22.98 -11.22 -22.35
N ALA A 6 21.88 -10.58 -21.95
CA ALA A 6 21.24 -10.78 -20.64
C ALA A 6 20.39 -12.06 -20.53
N ALA A 7 20.43 -12.96 -21.53
CA ALA A 7 19.62 -14.18 -21.59
C ALA A 7 20.37 -15.45 -21.15
N ALA A 8 21.53 -15.30 -20.52
CA ALA A 8 22.28 -16.42 -19.95
C ALA A 8 22.57 -16.12 -18.48
N GLU A 9 21.75 -16.68 -17.57
CA GLU A 9 22.21 -17.47 -16.41
C GLU A 9 21.14 -17.63 -15.31
N PHE A 10 20.78 -18.91 -15.10
CA PHE A 10 20.38 -19.60 -13.87
C PHE A 10 18.95 -19.53 -13.26
N ASN A 11 18.26 -20.66 -13.47
CA ASN A 11 17.44 -21.52 -12.59
C ASN A 11 16.42 -20.89 -11.63
N SER A 12 15.16 -20.89 -12.09
CA SER A 12 13.92 -20.82 -11.29
C SER A 12 13.22 -22.18 -11.11
N GLU A 13 13.87 -23.30 -11.47
CA GLU A 13 13.22 -24.62 -11.61
C GLU A 13 12.79 -25.30 -10.30
N GLN A 14 13.16 -24.79 -9.12
CA GLN A 14 12.72 -25.39 -7.84
C GLN A 14 11.41 -24.80 -7.28
N LEU A 15 10.86 -23.73 -7.88
CA LEU A 15 9.59 -23.11 -7.46
C LEU A 15 8.49 -23.15 -8.54
N GLY A 16 8.76 -23.75 -9.71
CA GLY A 16 7.79 -23.83 -10.81
C GLY A 16 7.50 -22.50 -11.52
N ILE A 17 8.32 -21.46 -11.31
CA ILE A 17 8.08 -20.11 -11.84
C ILE A 17 8.84 -19.92 -13.15
N GLN A 18 8.10 -19.76 -14.26
CA GLN A 18 8.64 -19.57 -15.60
C GLN A 18 9.05 -18.10 -15.86
N PRO A 19 10.07 -17.83 -16.70
CA PRO A 19 10.44 -16.46 -17.10
C PRO A 19 9.37 -15.80 -17.99
N HIS A 20 9.25 -14.46 -17.91
CA HIS A 20 8.27 -13.68 -18.66
C HIS A 20 8.50 -13.78 -20.20
N PRO A 21 7.48 -14.07 -21.01
CA PRO A 21 7.59 -14.03 -22.46
C PRO A 21 7.68 -12.59 -23.02
N ARG A 22 8.37 -12.42 -24.16
CA ARG A 22 8.51 -11.15 -24.89
C ARG A 22 7.21 -10.82 -25.66
N ALA A 23 6.60 -9.66 -25.38
CA ALA A 23 5.31 -9.25 -25.93
C ALA A 23 5.38 -8.54 -27.30
N THR A 24 4.39 -8.77 -28.16
CA THR A 24 4.18 -8.15 -29.48
C THR A 24 2.88 -7.33 -29.57
N LYS A 25 2.87 -6.38 -30.51
CA LYS A 25 2.28 -5.03 -30.44
C LYS A 25 0.82 -4.88 -30.92
N LYS A 26 -0.05 -5.90 -30.93
CA LYS A 26 -1.28 -5.85 -31.76
C LYS A 26 -2.65 -6.02 -31.08
N GLU A 27 -2.74 -6.02 -29.76
CA GLU A 27 -4.02 -6.28 -29.05
C GLU A 27 -4.61 -5.05 -28.32
N ILE A 28 -4.06 -3.85 -28.57
CA ILE A 28 -4.41 -2.60 -27.87
C ILE A 28 -5.71 -1.93 -28.37
N LEU A 29 -6.29 -2.33 -29.52
CA LEU A 29 -7.24 -1.45 -30.21
C LEU A 29 -8.73 -1.54 -29.84
N HIS A 30 -9.17 -2.46 -28.95
CA HIS A 30 -10.61 -2.65 -28.69
C HIS A 30 -11.12 -2.13 -27.32
N PHE A 31 -10.24 -1.88 -26.34
CA PHE A 31 -10.62 -1.33 -25.03
C PHE A 31 -10.83 0.21 -25.01
N VAL A 32 -10.55 0.89 -26.13
CA VAL A 32 -10.41 2.37 -26.25
C VAL A 32 -11.72 3.10 -26.56
N GLN A 33 -12.81 2.42 -26.92
CA GLN A 33 -13.97 3.13 -27.49
C GLN A 33 -14.85 3.92 -26.49
N ASN A 34 -14.64 3.78 -25.17
CA ASN A 34 -15.20 4.70 -24.16
C ASN A 34 -14.13 5.55 -23.43
N ASP A 35 -12.86 5.53 -23.88
CA ASP A 35 -11.78 6.39 -23.37
C ASP A 35 -11.82 7.82 -23.95
N LYS A 36 -12.77 8.10 -24.86
CA LYS A 36 -12.80 9.35 -25.65
C LYS A 36 -13.21 10.61 -24.86
N LYS A 37 -13.56 10.52 -23.57
CA LYS A 37 -13.73 11.69 -22.67
C LYS A 37 -13.35 11.41 -21.19
N LYS A 38 -12.27 10.67 -20.90
CA LYS A 38 -11.75 10.60 -19.51
C LYS A 38 -11.17 11.95 -19.08
N GLN A 39 -11.99 12.83 -18.51
CA GLN A 39 -11.47 13.91 -17.66
C GLN A 39 -10.97 13.24 -16.37
N ARG A 40 -9.70 12.81 -16.37
CA ARG A 40 -9.00 12.53 -15.11
C ARG A 40 -8.86 13.87 -14.38
N GLU A 41 -9.12 13.85 -13.09
CA GLU A 41 -8.85 15.03 -12.25
C GLU A 41 -7.34 15.29 -12.25
N ASP A 42 -6.93 16.50 -12.62
CA ASP A 42 -5.53 16.91 -12.49
C ASP A 42 -5.29 17.37 -11.05
N ILE A 43 -4.51 16.58 -10.31
CA ILE A 43 -4.10 16.87 -8.93
C ILE A 43 -2.59 17.07 -8.84
N THR A 44 -1.92 17.39 -9.97
CA THR A 44 -0.46 17.54 -10.02
C THR A 44 0.06 18.73 -9.22
N ASP A 45 -0.80 19.69 -8.87
CA ASP A 45 -0.48 20.84 -8.03
C ASP A 45 -0.58 20.54 -6.51
N LYS A 46 -1.13 19.38 -6.12
CA LYS A 46 -1.25 19.00 -4.70
C LYS A 46 0.08 18.50 -4.14
N VAL A 47 0.30 18.70 -2.84
CA VAL A 47 1.43 18.10 -2.13
C VAL A 47 1.11 16.62 -1.87
N ILE A 48 1.64 15.77 -2.73
CA ILE A 48 1.47 14.32 -2.68
C ILE A 48 2.85 13.66 -2.47
N ILE A 49 2.94 12.69 -1.56
CA ILE A 49 4.18 11.97 -1.26
C ILE A 49 3.97 10.45 -1.24
N THR A 50 5.07 9.70 -1.40
CA THR A 50 5.12 8.26 -1.12
C THR A 50 6.02 8.01 0.08
N ILE A 51 5.73 6.97 0.87
CA ILE A 51 6.56 6.52 2.00
C ILE A 51 6.74 5.01 1.86
N ASP A 52 7.95 4.58 1.56
CA ASP A 52 8.22 3.20 1.17
C ASP A 52 9.47 2.66 1.87
N PRO A 53 9.67 1.33 1.95
CA PRO A 53 10.96 0.76 2.34
C PRO A 53 12.10 1.27 1.44
N PRO A 54 13.35 1.37 1.95
CA PRO A 54 14.48 1.88 1.18
C PRO A 54 14.72 1.09 -0.11
N ASP A 55 14.52 -0.23 -0.07
CA ASP A 55 14.78 -1.17 -1.16
C ASP A 55 13.61 -1.32 -2.15
N ALA A 56 12.46 -0.69 -1.87
CA ALA A 56 11.30 -0.72 -2.75
C ALA A 56 11.57 0.01 -4.07
N LYS A 57 11.03 -0.51 -5.17
CA LYS A 57 11.13 0.07 -6.52
C LYS A 57 9.77 0.36 -7.15
N ASP A 58 8.73 -0.23 -6.59
CA ASP A 58 7.33 -0.28 -6.99
C ASP A 58 6.48 0.48 -5.96
N PHE A 59 6.53 1.81 -6.02
CA PHE A 59 5.70 2.66 -5.17
C PHE A 59 4.27 2.66 -5.68
N ASP A 60 3.37 1.98 -4.96
CA ASP A 60 1.99 1.74 -5.40
C ASP A 60 0.99 2.75 -4.82
N ASP A 61 1.30 3.33 -3.66
CA ASP A 61 0.44 4.27 -2.94
C ASP A 61 1.11 5.62 -2.69
N ALA A 62 0.29 6.67 -2.70
CA ALA A 62 0.70 8.02 -2.37
C ALA A 62 -0.38 8.74 -1.56
N ILE A 63 0.04 9.66 -0.69
CA ILE A 63 -0.85 10.35 0.26
C ILE A 63 -0.82 11.85 0.01
N SER A 64 -2.01 12.47 0.05
CA SER A 64 -2.20 13.90 0.30
C SER A 64 -3.10 14.12 1.50
N LEU A 65 -2.95 15.26 2.17
CA LEU A 65 -3.82 15.66 3.25
C LEU A 65 -3.93 17.18 3.30
N GLU A 66 -5.16 17.67 3.23
CA GLU A 66 -5.48 19.10 3.27
C GLU A 66 -6.63 19.36 4.25
N LYS A 67 -6.93 20.65 4.46
CA LYS A 67 -8.14 21.06 5.18
C LYS A 67 -9.13 21.71 4.22
N ASP A 68 -10.40 21.37 4.35
CA ASP A 68 -11.48 22.06 3.63
C ASP A 68 -11.79 23.45 4.22
N ALA A 69 -12.74 24.16 3.62
CA ALA A 69 -13.14 25.50 4.07
C ALA A 69 -13.76 25.53 5.48
N GLN A 70 -14.23 24.38 5.97
CA GLN A 70 -14.79 24.19 7.31
C GLN A 70 -13.72 23.73 8.32
N GLY A 71 -12.49 23.51 7.86
CA GLY A 71 -11.36 23.05 8.68
C GLY A 71 -11.32 21.53 8.89
N ASN A 72 -12.18 20.76 8.23
CA ASN A 72 -12.17 19.30 8.26
C ASN A 72 -10.96 18.78 7.50
N TRP A 73 -10.47 17.60 7.88
CA TRP A 73 -9.39 16.94 7.17
C TRP A 73 -9.91 16.29 5.90
N VAL A 74 -9.21 16.46 4.78
CA VAL A 74 -9.47 15.75 3.52
C VAL A 74 -8.24 14.91 3.20
N LEU A 75 -8.32 13.62 3.52
CA LEU A 75 -7.28 12.63 3.25
C LEU A 75 -7.47 12.08 1.84
N GLY A 76 -6.46 12.25 0.99
CA GLY A 76 -6.36 11.63 -0.32
C GLY A 76 -5.41 10.44 -0.29
N ILE A 77 -5.92 9.26 -0.68
CA ILE A 77 -5.14 8.05 -0.91
C ILE A 77 -5.15 7.76 -2.41
N HIS A 78 -3.97 7.71 -3.03
CA HIS A 78 -3.81 7.63 -4.48
C HIS A 78 -3.07 6.33 -4.83
N ILE A 79 -3.78 5.39 -5.45
CA ILE A 79 -3.23 4.07 -5.82
C ILE A 79 -2.90 4.04 -7.30
N ALA A 80 -1.74 3.51 -7.67
CA ALA A 80 -1.33 3.34 -9.06
C ALA A 80 -2.43 2.67 -9.90
N ASP A 81 -2.78 3.26 -11.04
CA ASP A 81 -3.84 2.76 -11.92
C ASP A 81 -3.33 1.60 -12.80
N VAL A 82 -2.95 0.48 -12.17
CA VAL A 82 -2.44 -0.73 -12.84
C VAL A 82 -3.45 -1.26 -13.88
N SER A 83 -4.75 -1.17 -13.57
CA SER A 83 -5.86 -1.57 -14.47
C SER A 83 -5.90 -0.77 -15.78
N ASN A 84 -5.23 0.39 -15.83
CA ASN A 84 -5.07 1.13 -17.08
C ASN A 84 -4.16 0.38 -18.06
N PHE A 85 -3.16 -0.35 -17.56
CA PHE A 85 -2.13 -1.03 -18.33
C PHE A 85 -2.36 -2.53 -18.48
N VAL A 86 -2.87 -3.18 -17.44
CA VAL A 86 -3.25 -4.60 -17.45
C VAL A 86 -4.74 -4.69 -17.78
N LYS A 87 -5.06 -5.03 -19.03
CA LYS A 87 -6.45 -5.17 -19.49
C LYS A 87 -6.97 -6.57 -19.20
N SER A 88 -8.22 -6.66 -18.79
CA SER A 88 -8.92 -7.93 -18.62
C SER A 88 -8.76 -8.83 -19.84
N ASP A 89 -8.57 -10.12 -19.61
CA ASP A 89 -8.40 -11.17 -20.62
C ASP A 89 -7.13 -11.05 -21.49
N SER A 90 -6.20 -10.14 -21.16
CA SER A 90 -4.90 -10.04 -21.84
C SER A 90 -3.92 -11.10 -21.34
N ALA A 91 -2.85 -11.35 -22.12
CA ALA A 91 -1.76 -12.23 -21.67
C ALA A 91 -1.11 -11.76 -20.35
N LEU A 92 -1.07 -10.43 -20.11
CA LEU A 92 -0.59 -9.87 -18.84
C LEU A 92 -1.54 -10.17 -17.68
N ASP A 93 -2.85 -10.13 -17.91
CA ASP A 93 -3.88 -10.44 -16.92
C ASP A 93 -3.86 -11.93 -16.56
N ALA A 94 -3.75 -12.82 -17.56
CA ALA A 94 -3.63 -14.25 -17.35
C ALA A 94 -2.35 -14.62 -16.54
N GLU A 95 -1.21 -14.00 -16.86
CA GLU A 95 0.03 -14.20 -16.11
C GLU A 95 -0.07 -13.66 -14.68
N ALA A 96 -0.61 -12.44 -14.50
CA ALA A 96 -0.83 -11.86 -13.19
C ALA A 96 -1.78 -12.72 -12.34
N GLY A 97 -2.85 -13.24 -12.93
CA GLY A 97 -3.78 -14.17 -12.30
C GLY A 97 -3.14 -15.52 -11.93
N THR A 98 -2.20 -16.01 -12.75
CA THR A 98 -1.44 -17.23 -12.46
C THR A 98 -0.47 -17.03 -11.29
N ARG A 99 0.20 -15.87 -11.20
CA ARG A 99 1.12 -15.56 -10.10
C ARG A 99 0.41 -15.19 -8.80
N GLY A 100 -0.68 -14.45 -8.88
CA GLY A 100 -1.50 -14.01 -7.75
C GLY A 100 -0.86 -12.90 -6.88
N ASN A 101 0.44 -12.96 -6.58
CA ASN A 101 1.18 -11.91 -5.88
C ASN A 101 2.64 -11.80 -6.34
N SER A 102 3.33 -10.74 -5.87
CA SER A 102 4.80 -10.67 -5.88
C SER A 102 5.35 -11.44 -4.67
N VAL A 103 6.38 -12.26 -4.89
CA VAL A 103 7.06 -13.03 -3.83
C VAL A 103 8.32 -12.30 -3.40
N TYR A 104 8.39 -11.94 -2.11
CA TYR A 104 9.53 -11.25 -1.50
C TYR A 104 10.41 -12.25 -0.76
N LEU A 105 11.61 -12.49 -1.30
CA LEU A 105 12.66 -13.32 -0.69
C LEU A 105 13.78 -12.42 -0.17
N PRO A 106 14.60 -12.89 0.79
CA PRO A 106 15.82 -12.19 1.17
C PRO A 106 16.69 -11.87 -0.06
N GLY A 107 16.83 -10.58 -0.36
CA GLY A 107 17.66 -10.08 -1.47
C GLY A 107 17.07 -10.28 -2.88
N LYS A 108 15.85 -10.80 -3.01
CA LYS A 108 15.24 -11.05 -4.33
C LYS A 108 13.73 -10.90 -4.29
N THR A 109 13.19 -10.13 -5.22
CA THR A 109 11.74 -10.06 -5.47
C THR A 109 11.42 -10.78 -6.76
N ILE A 110 10.41 -11.65 -6.74
CA ILE A 110 9.82 -12.24 -7.94
C ILE A 110 8.51 -11.49 -8.20
N PRO A 111 8.48 -10.53 -9.14
CA PRO A 111 7.35 -9.62 -9.25
C PRO A 111 6.15 -10.31 -9.93
N MET A 112 4.93 -9.94 -9.52
CA MET A 112 3.70 -10.38 -10.19
C MET A 112 3.63 -9.85 -11.63
N LEU A 113 4.03 -8.59 -11.80
CA LEU A 113 4.02 -7.90 -13.09
C LEU A 113 5.44 -7.75 -13.63
N PRO A 114 5.61 -7.61 -14.95
CA PRO A 114 6.91 -7.28 -15.52
C PRO A 114 7.47 -5.98 -14.91
N GLU A 115 8.78 -5.95 -14.62
CA GLU A 115 9.44 -4.81 -13.96
C GLU A 115 9.23 -3.47 -14.68
N ILE A 116 9.08 -3.49 -16.00
CA ILE A 116 8.79 -2.27 -16.79
C ILE A 116 7.46 -1.61 -16.40
N LEU A 117 6.50 -2.40 -15.93
CA LEU A 117 5.22 -1.92 -15.40
C LEU A 117 5.34 -1.58 -13.93
N SER A 118 5.80 -2.51 -13.08
CA SER A 118 5.84 -2.31 -11.62
C SER A 118 6.80 -1.20 -11.22
N ASN A 119 8.06 -1.25 -11.66
CA ASN A 119 9.11 -0.30 -11.27
C ASN A 119 9.13 0.96 -12.16
N GLY A 120 8.45 0.89 -13.32
CA GLY A 120 8.47 1.94 -14.33
C GLY A 120 7.20 2.78 -14.32
N ILE A 121 6.23 2.37 -15.13
CA ILE A 121 5.08 3.20 -15.51
C ILE A 121 4.04 3.29 -14.39
N CYS A 122 3.87 2.23 -13.58
CA CYS A 122 2.92 2.23 -12.47
C CYS A 122 3.51 2.84 -11.21
N SER A 123 4.82 2.68 -10.97
CA SER A 123 5.49 3.25 -9.81
C SER A 123 5.32 4.78 -9.74
N LEU A 124 4.87 5.25 -8.58
CA LEU A 124 4.58 6.65 -8.26
C LEU A 124 5.84 7.48 -7.96
N GLN A 125 6.81 7.40 -8.87
CA GLN A 125 8.09 8.10 -8.79
C GLN A 125 7.92 9.63 -8.69
N PRO A 126 8.78 10.32 -7.93
CA PRO A 126 8.75 11.76 -7.80
C PRO A 126 8.98 12.47 -9.14
N ASP A 127 8.43 13.67 -9.26
CA ASP A 127 8.58 14.57 -10.42
C ASP A 127 8.09 13.99 -11.76
N GLN A 128 7.23 12.97 -11.71
CA GLN A 128 6.65 12.36 -12.89
C GLN A 128 5.12 12.23 -12.79
N LYS A 129 4.43 12.56 -13.88
CA LYS A 129 2.97 12.39 -13.95
C LYS A 129 2.61 10.91 -13.97
N ARG A 130 1.64 10.53 -13.12
CA ARG A 130 1.16 9.16 -12.96
C ARG A 130 -0.34 9.09 -12.87
N PHE A 131 -0.90 8.02 -13.45
CA PHE A 131 -2.31 7.73 -13.38
C PHE A 131 -2.61 6.98 -12.10
N VAL A 132 -3.60 7.48 -11.35
CA VAL A 132 -4.00 6.92 -10.08
C VAL A 132 -5.51 6.78 -9.99
N LYS A 133 -5.94 5.85 -9.14
CA LYS A 133 -7.28 5.79 -8.58
C LYS A 133 -7.21 6.39 -7.19
N SER A 134 -7.95 7.45 -6.98
CA SER A 134 -7.95 8.23 -5.74
C SER A 134 -9.17 7.91 -4.90
N VAL A 135 -8.96 7.74 -3.60
CA VAL A 135 -9.98 7.72 -2.57
C VAL A 135 -9.81 8.98 -1.72
N TYR A 136 -10.86 9.75 -1.56
CA TYR A 136 -10.88 10.94 -0.71
C TYR A 136 -11.83 10.72 0.46
N LEU A 137 -11.32 10.90 1.68
CA LEU A 137 -12.05 10.73 2.92
C LEU A 137 -12.03 12.05 3.70
N THR A 138 -13.21 12.61 3.96
CA THR A 138 -13.31 13.82 4.78
C THR A 138 -13.60 13.43 6.22
N TYR A 139 -12.80 13.93 7.15
CA TYR A 139 -12.94 13.68 8.59
C TYR A 139 -13.22 14.95 9.36
N ASP A 140 -14.12 14.86 10.33
CA ASP A 140 -14.27 15.92 11.33
C ASP A 140 -13.07 15.96 12.30
N GLN A 141 -13.13 16.85 13.30
CA GLN A 141 -12.07 16.95 14.32
C GLN A 141 -12.02 15.76 15.29
N ALA A 142 -13.08 14.96 15.37
CA ALA A 142 -13.15 13.75 16.18
C ALA A 142 -12.64 12.51 15.44
N GLY A 143 -12.36 12.63 14.15
CA GLY A 143 -11.93 11.54 13.28
C GLY A 143 -13.07 10.67 12.77
N GLU A 144 -14.30 11.17 12.79
CA GLU A 144 -15.44 10.51 12.15
C GLU A 144 -15.47 10.85 10.65
N VAL A 145 -15.80 9.85 9.82
CA VAL A 145 -15.86 10.04 8.37
C VAL A 145 -17.15 10.78 8.01
N LEU A 146 -17.01 12.02 7.53
CA LEU A 146 -18.10 12.85 7.07
C LEU A 146 -18.52 12.51 5.63
N SER A 147 -17.55 12.26 4.74
CA SER A 147 -17.81 11.98 3.34
C SER A 147 -16.73 11.11 2.69
N ARG A 148 -17.10 10.48 1.58
CA ARG A 148 -16.23 9.62 0.77
C ARG A 148 -16.41 9.98 -0.70
N SER A 149 -15.32 10.19 -1.43
CA SER A 149 -15.33 10.42 -2.88
C SER A 149 -14.26 9.57 -3.55
N PHE A 150 -14.47 9.23 -4.81
CA PHE A 150 -13.61 8.34 -5.58
C PHE A 150 -13.43 8.89 -6.99
N GLY A 151 -12.24 8.76 -7.57
CA GLY A 151 -11.98 9.30 -8.89
C GLY A 151 -10.74 8.72 -9.56
N ASN A 152 -10.69 8.82 -10.89
CA ASN A 152 -9.44 8.63 -11.62
C ASN A 152 -8.73 9.98 -11.71
N SER A 153 -7.47 10.05 -11.29
CA SER A 153 -6.71 11.30 -11.25
C SER A 153 -5.36 11.16 -11.96
N VAL A 154 -4.71 12.30 -12.21
CA VAL A 154 -3.31 12.40 -12.60
C VAL A 154 -2.57 13.13 -11.47
N MET A 155 -1.58 12.49 -10.88
CA MET A 155 -0.74 13.07 -9.82
C MET A 155 0.70 13.25 -10.27
N CYS A 156 1.45 14.05 -9.51
CA CYS A 156 2.90 14.14 -9.58
C CYS A 156 3.42 14.08 -8.13
N SER A 157 4.17 13.03 -7.76
CA SER A 157 4.71 12.94 -6.40
C SER A 157 5.76 14.03 -6.19
N VAL A 158 5.61 14.80 -5.12
CA VAL A 158 6.52 15.90 -4.76
C VAL A 158 7.85 15.38 -4.23
N GLN A 159 7.80 14.27 -3.49
CA GLN A 159 8.97 13.65 -2.88
C GLN A 159 8.65 12.21 -2.47
N ARG A 160 9.59 11.30 -2.74
CA ARG A 160 9.62 9.95 -2.14
C ARG A 160 10.36 10.02 -0.81
N LEU A 161 9.80 9.41 0.23
CA LEU A 161 10.44 9.22 1.52
C LEU A 161 10.61 7.74 1.86
N THR A 162 11.61 7.45 2.68
CA THR A 162 11.67 6.19 3.43
C THR A 162 11.00 6.35 4.78
N TYR A 163 10.53 5.25 5.39
CA TYR A 163 9.98 5.27 6.76
C TYR A 163 10.91 5.96 7.76
N HIS A 164 12.20 5.60 7.75
CA HIS A 164 13.22 6.24 8.57
C HIS A 164 13.42 7.75 8.27
N GLN A 165 13.28 8.20 7.02
CA GLN A 165 13.31 9.64 6.71
C GLN A 165 12.08 10.35 7.25
N ALA A 166 10.88 9.76 7.11
CA ALA A 166 9.64 10.31 7.65
C ALA A 166 9.70 10.41 9.19
N ASP A 167 10.20 9.37 9.87
CA ASP A 167 10.38 9.35 11.33
C ASP A 167 11.32 10.46 11.80
N LYS A 168 12.47 10.60 11.13
CA LYS A 168 13.39 11.71 11.40
C LYS A 168 12.75 13.08 11.19
N ALA A 169 11.93 13.23 10.16
CA ALA A 169 11.22 14.47 9.87
C ALA A 169 10.24 14.84 10.99
N LEU A 170 9.44 13.86 11.45
CA LEU A 170 8.51 14.02 12.56
C LEU A 170 9.22 14.42 13.85
N LYS A 171 10.44 13.88 14.08
CA LYS A 171 11.34 14.24 15.19
C LYS A 171 12.10 15.56 14.99
N GLY A 172 11.77 16.34 13.96
CA GLY A 172 12.34 17.67 13.71
C GLY A 172 13.63 17.70 12.88
N ARG A 173 14.11 16.55 12.38
CA ARG A 173 15.29 16.47 11.50
C ARG A 173 14.87 16.54 10.04
N THR A 174 14.69 17.77 9.54
CA THR A 174 14.03 18.04 8.24
C THR A 174 14.97 18.46 7.11
N LYS A 175 16.29 18.39 7.30
CA LYS A 175 17.30 19.00 6.40
C LYS A 175 17.16 18.61 4.91
N THR A 176 16.62 17.43 4.61
CA THR A 176 16.50 16.88 3.24
C THR A 176 15.05 16.84 2.73
N ILE A 177 14.10 17.45 3.46
CA ILE A 177 12.66 17.32 3.19
C ILE A 177 12.09 18.72 2.97
N LYS A 178 11.31 18.87 1.90
CA LYS A 178 10.70 20.16 1.56
C LYS A 178 9.75 20.63 2.69
N PRO A 179 9.67 21.94 3.02
CA PRO A 179 8.86 22.44 4.13
C PRO A 179 7.40 22.00 4.09
N GLU A 180 6.78 22.01 2.91
CA GLU A 180 5.40 21.57 2.68
C GLU A 180 5.21 20.07 2.94
N VAL A 181 6.24 19.25 2.67
CA VAL A 181 6.22 17.82 2.99
C VAL A 181 6.34 17.58 4.50
N VAL A 182 7.14 18.40 5.21
CA VAL A 182 7.22 18.34 6.68
C VAL A 182 5.87 18.67 7.31
N GLU A 183 5.19 19.70 6.81
CA GLU A 183 3.86 20.07 7.28
C GLU A 183 2.84 18.95 7.01
N LEU A 184 2.86 18.39 5.79
CA LEU A 184 2.03 17.24 5.42
C LEU A 184 2.25 16.07 6.39
N LEU A 185 3.49 15.66 6.66
CA LEU A 185 3.80 14.57 7.59
C LEU A 185 3.25 14.82 9.00
N LYS A 186 3.39 16.04 9.53
CA LYS A 186 2.85 16.40 10.85
C LYS A 186 1.33 16.32 10.89
N ASN A 187 0.66 16.72 9.80
CA ASN A 187 -0.78 16.62 9.69
C ASN A 187 -1.23 15.15 9.56
N MET A 188 -0.49 14.34 8.80
CA MET A 188 -0.71 12.90 8.70
C MET A 188 -0.57 12.20 10.06
N GLU A 189 0.46 12.56 10.85
CA GLU A 189 0.63 12.05 12.22
C GLU A 189 -0.57 12.42 13.11
N ARG A 190 -1.05 13.66 13.04
CA ARG A 190 -2.21 14.09 13.83
C ARG A 190 -3.46 13.31 13.48
N LEU A 191 -3.77 13.17 12.19
CA LEU A 191 -4.98 12.47 11.74
C LEU A 191 -4.91 10.97 12.05
N SER A 192 -3.77 10.32 11.78
CA SER A 192 -3.58 8.89 12.07
C SER A 192 -3.78 8.55 13.55
N ARG A 193 -3.27 9.37 14.48
CA ARG A 193 -3.52 9.20 15.93
C ARG A 193 -5.01 9.21 16.29
N VAL A 194 -5.78 10.07 15.63
CA VAL A 194 -7.22 10.16 15.87
C VAL A 194 -7.93 8.91 15.31
N ILE A 195 -7.56 8.49 14.10
CA ILE A 195 -8.09 7.27 13.47
C ILE A 195 -7.75 6.03 14.32
N GLU A 196 -6.50 5.89 14.74
CA GLU A 196 -6.01 4.80 15.59
C GLU A 196 -6.81 4.71 16.89
N LYS A 197 -7.06 5.85 17.56
CA LYS A 197 -7.87 5.91 18.78
C LYS A 197 -9.32 5.46 18.53
N ARG A 198 -9.93 5.90 17.43
CA ARG A 198 -11.29 5.50 17.03
C ARG A 198 -11.35 3.99 16.75
N ARG A 199 -10.39 3.46 15.99
CA ARG A 199 -10.32 2.03 15.64
C ARG A 199 -10.09 1.16 16.89
N THR A 200 -9.21 1.58 17.80
CA THR A 200 -8.98 0.93 19.09
C THR A 200 -10.27 0.88 19.91
N LYS A 201 -10.99 2.01 20.01
CA LYS A 201 -12.31 2.06 20.67
C LYS A 201 -13.32 1.10 20.04
N ASN A 202 -13.24 0.89 18.72
CA ASN A 202 -14.10 -0.02 17.97
C ASN A 202 -13.61 -1.48 17.98
N GLY A 203 -12.58 -1.81 18.78
CA GLY A 203 -12.12 -3.18 18.99
C GLY A 203 -11.04 -3.65 18.02
N MET A 204 -10.29 -2.73 17.38
CA MET A 204 -9.06 -3.06 16.67
C MET A 204 -8.08 -3.77 17.62
N LEU A 205 -7.54 -4.89 17.18
CA LEU A 205 -6.48 -5.61 17.87
C LEU A 205 -5.13 -5.22 17.27
N HIS A 206 -4.19 -4.83 18.11
CA HIS A 206 -2.79 -4.68 17.74
C HIS A 206 -2.01 -5.81 18.42
N LEU A 207 -1.31 -6.61 17.62
CA LEU A 207 -0.50 -7.73 18.10
C LEU A 207 0.96 -7.39 17.83
N ASP A 208 1.71 -7.12 18.90
CA ASP A 208 3.14 -6.83 18.84
C ASP A 208 3.91 -8.14 18.60
N LEU A 209 3.91 -8.60 17.35
CA LEU A 209 4.66 -9.78 16.93
C LEU A 209 6.10 -9.37 16.59
N PRO A 210 7.11 -10.07 17.13
CA PRO A 210 8.51 -9.73 16.83
C PRO A 210 8.81 -10.05 15.36
N GLU A 211 9.09 -9.02 14.57
CA GLU A 211 9.58 -9.15 13.21
C GLU A 211 11.09 -8.92 13.14
N THR A 212 11.77 -9.69 12.28
CA THR A 212 13.23 -9.66 12.15
C THR A 212 13.62 -9.44 10.69
N GLU A 213 14.45 -8.43 10.45
CA GLU A 213 15.09 -8.16 9.18
C GLU A 213 16.46 -8.81 9.10
N LEU A 214 16.78 -9.36 7.92
CA LEU A 214 18.08 -9.94 7.63
C LEU A 214 19.04 -8.85 7.10
N VAL A 215 20.24 -8.78 7.66
CA VAL A 215 21.31 -7.92 7.17
C VAL A 215 22.19 -8.74 6.23
N MET A 216 22.31 -8.31 4.97
CA MET A 216 23.11 -8.98 3.96
C MET A 216 24.38 -8.19 3.60
N ASP A 217 25.46 -8.90 3.29
CA ASP A 217 26.67 -8.30 2.71
C ASP A 217 26.52 -8.05 1.19
N LYS A 218 27.55 -7.45 0.59
CA LYS A 218 27.58 -7.19 -0.86
C LYS A 218 27.55 -8.45 -1.73
N ALA A 219 27.87 -9.61 -1.15
CA ALA A 219 27.80 -10.90 -1.84
C ALA A 219 26.43 -11.58 -1.64
N GLY A 220 25.47 -10.93 -0.98
CA GLY A 220 24.14 -11.46 -0.71
C GLY A 220 24.10 -12.47 0.43
N ARG A 221 25.15 -12.58 1.26
CA ARG A 221 25.18 -13.49 2.40
C ARG A 221 24.62 -12.80 3.64
N VAL A 222 23.78 -13.51 4.40
CA VAL A 222 23.29 -13.03 5.69
C VAL A 222 24.46 -12.95 6.67
N VAL A 223 24.71 -11.76 7.20
CA VAL A 223 25.79 -11.49 8.17
C VAL A 223 25.27 -11.15 9.55
N ASP A 224 24.02 -10.71 9.67
CA ASP A 224 23.40 -10.35 10.93
C ASP A 224 21.87 -10.35 10.81
N THR A 225 21.18 -10.18 11.94
CA THR A 225 19.75 -9.90 11.99
C THR A 225 19.46 -8.71 12.90
N ARG A 226 18.35 -8.02 12.65
CA ARG A 226 17.90 -6.91 13.49
C ARG A 226 16.37 -6.90 13.60
N PRO A 227 15.79 -6.32 14.67
CA PRO A 227 14.36 -6.06 14.70
C PRO A 227 13.93 -5.22 13.48
N ALA A 228 12.76 -5.50 12.94
CA ALA A 228 12.16 -4.66 11.91
C ALA A 228 11.88 -3.24 12.43
N ASP A 229 11.88 -2.26 11.53
CA ASP A 229 11.50 -0.89 11.85
C ASP A 229 9.98 -0.85 12.16
N ASP A 230 9.64 -0.52 13.41
CA ASP A 230 8.28 -0.36 13.91
C ASP A 230 7.93 1.12 14.16
N SER A 231 8.68 2.04 13.54
CA SER A 231 8.48 3.47 13.75
C SER A 231 7.10 3.95 13.33
N TYR A 232 6.61 5.00 14.00
CA TYR A 232 5.25 5.50 13.83
C TYR A 232 4.81 5.80 12.38
N PRO A 233 5.68 6.21 11.43
CA PRO A 233 5.31 6.30 10.02
C PRO A 233 4.69 5.03 9.41
N HIS A 234 5.06 3.83 9.89
CA HIS A 234 4.40 2.59 9.50
C HIS A 234 2.91 2.61 9.90
N THR A 235 2.61 2.96 11.15
CA THR A 235 1.24 3.11 11.65
C THR A 235 0.46 4.18 10.88
N ILE A 236 1.09 5.29 10.49
CA ILE A 236 0.44 6.34 9.69
C ILE A 236 -0.09 5.77 8.37
N ILE A 237 0.79 5.10 7.61
CA ILE A 237 0.42 4.52 6.31
C ILE A 237 -0.59 3.40 6.50
N GLU A 238 -0.39 2.52 7.48
CA GLU A 238 -1.32 1.42 7.81
C GLU A 238 -2.74 1.95 8.04
N MET A 239 -2.91 2.95 8.92
CA MET A 239 -4.23 3.53 9.21
C MET A 239 -4.90 4.06 7.94
N PHE A 240 -4.18 4.78 7.09
CA PHE A 240 -4.76 5.33 5.85
C PHE A 240 -5.11 4.27 4.82
N MET A 241 -4.26 3.26 4.64
CA MET A 241 -4.54 2.15 3.72
C MET A 241 -5.76 1.35 4.15
N VAL A 242 -5.93 1.10 5.45
CA VAL A 242 -7.10 0.39 5.96
C VAL A 242 -8.38 1.21 5.75
N GLU A 243 -8.36 2.52 6.01
CA GLU A 243 -9.51 3.40 5.73
C GLU A 243 -9.90 3.39 4.24
N ALA A 244 -8.91 3.42 3.33
CA ALA A 244 -9.16 3.36 1.89
C ALA A 244 -9.79 2.03 1.48
N ASN A 245 -9.27 0.91 1.98
CA ASN A 245 -9.81 -0.42 1.72
C ASN A 245 -11.26 -0.56 2.21
N GLU A 246 -11.54 -0.11 3.43
CA GLU A 246 -12.90 -0.12 3.99
C GLU A 246 -13.86 0.77 3.19
N ALA A 247 -13.40 1.94 2.73
CA ALA A 247 -14.19 2.86 1.92
C ALA A 247 -14.57 2.25 0.56
N VAL A 248 -13.63 1.60 -0.13
CA VAL A 248 -13.88 0.93 -1.41
C VAL A 248 -14.79 -0.28 -1.22
N ALA A 249 -14.54 -1.13 -0.21
CA ALA A 249 -15.40 -2.27 0.09
C ALA A 249 -16.84 -1.83 0.40
N SER A 250 -17.01 -0.78 1.21
CA SER A 250 -18.33 -0.23 1.54
C SER A 250 -19.05 0.35 0.32
N LEU A 251 -18.32 0.96 -0.61
CA LEU A 251 -18.89 1.47 -1.86
C LEU A 251 -19.42 0.33 -2.73
N LEU A 252 -18.60 -0.69 -2.97
CA LEU A 252 -18.95 -1.83 -3.82
C LEU A 252 -20.13 -2.61 -3.24
N ASP A 253 -20.15 -2.80 -1.92
CA ASP A 253 -21.25 -3.43 -1.20
C ASP A 253 -22.56 -2.64 -1.34
N ARG A 254 -22.52 -1.32 -1.11
CA ARG A 254 -23.71 -0.44 -1.27
C ARG A 254 -24.26 -0.45 -2.70
N LEU A 255 -23.38 -0.55 -3.70
CA LEU A 255 -23.76 -0.62 -5.10
C LEU A 255 -24.20 -2.03 -5.54
N ASN A 256 -24.19 -3.01 -4.64
CA ASN A 256 -24.46 -4.42 -4.93
C ASN A 256 -23.60 -4.98 -6.07
N VAL A 257 -22.36 -4.49 -6.20
CA VAL A 257 -21.39 -5.02 -7.16
C VAL A 257 -20.71 -6.21 -6.50
N PRO A 258 -20.71 -7.42 -7.08
CA PRO A 258 -19.92 -8.53 -6.55
C PRO A 258 -18.43 -8.20 -6.60
N PHE A 259 -17.72 -8.42 -5.49
CA PHE A 259 -16.29 -8.14 -5.38
C PHE A 259 -15.58 -9.13 -4.46
N MET A 260 -14.28 -9.29 -4.63
CA MET A 260 -13.45 -10.11 -3.75
C MET A 260 -13.31 -9.46 -2.37
N ARG A 261 -13.51 -10.25 -1.31
CA ARG A 261 -13.41 -9.80 0.08
C ARG A 261 -12.29 -10.53 0.79
N ARG A 262 -11.62 -9.84 1.71
CA ARG A 262 -10.73 -10.45 2.71
C ARG A 262 -11.48 -10.47 4.03
N ILE A 263 -11.64 -11.66 4.61
CA ILE A 263 -12.32 -11.85 5.90
C ILE A 263 -11.36 -12.47 6.91
N HIS A 264 -11.58 -12.17 8.19
CA HIS A 264 -10.95 -12.86 9.31
C HIS A 264 -12.06 -13.56 10.10
N PRO A 265 -12.16 -14.90 10.08
CA PRO A 265 -13.19 -15.61 10.84
C PRO A 265 -12.98 -15.41 12.36
N GLU A 266 -14.03 -15.65 13.14
CA GLU A 266 -13.89 -15.69 14.59
C GLU A 266 -12.91 -16.81 15.01
N PRO A 267 -12.13 -16.62 16.08
CA PRO A 267 -11.28 -17.68 16.62
C PRO A 267 -12.11 -18.92 16.95
N ASP A 268 -11.57 -20.10 16.66
CA ASP A 268 -12.28 -21.33 16.96
C ASP A 268 -12.39 -21.55 18.49
N SER A 269 -13.51 -22.12 18.91
CA SER A 269 -13.82 -22.33 20.33
C SER A 269 -12.78 -23.17 21.07
N LEU A 270 -12.12 -24.12 20.38
CA LEU A 270 -11.10 -24.97 20.97
C LEU A 270 -9.81 -24.17 21.24
N SER A 271 -9.36 -23.36 20.29
CA SER A 271 -8.22 -22.45 20.47
C SER A 271 -8.46 -21.46 21.60
N MET A 272 -9.67 -20.89 21.70
CA MET A 272 -10.03 -20.01 22.81
C MET A 272 -9.99 -20.71 24.17
N LYS A 273 -10.47 -21.95 24.24
CA LYS A 273 -10.40 -22.78 25.45
C LYS A 273 -8.95 -23.10 25.83
N ASN A 274 -8.13 -23.47 24.85
CA ASN A 274 -6.71 -23.77 25.06
C ASN A 274 -5.95 -22.54 25.56
N LEU A 275 -6.19 -21.37 24.95
CA LEU A 275 -5.62 -20.11 25.40
C LEU A 275 -6.04 -19.79 26.84
N SER A 276 -7.34 -19.90 27.15
CA SER A 276 -7.86 -19.68 28.51
C SER A 276 -7.20 -20.60 29.54
N GLN A 277 -7.03 -21.88 29.22
CA GLN A 277 -6.33 -22.84 30.09
C GLN A 277 -4.85 -22.51 30.24
N LEU A 278 -4.20 -22.08 29.16
CA LEU A 278 -2.80 -21.69 29.16
C LEU A 278 -2.57 -20.48 30.06
N VAL A 279 -3.41 -19.44 29.97
CA VAL A 279 -3.17 -18.18 30.69
C VAL A 279 -3.60 -18.18 32.16
N ARG A 280 -4.50 -19.10 32.53
CA ARG A 280 -5.09 -19.22 33.88
C ARG A 280 -4.08 -19.35 35.02
N PRO A 281 -2.97 -20.11 34.91
CA PRO A 281 -1.97 -20.20 35.97
C PRO A 281 -1.28 -18.87 36.29
N TRP A 282 -1.25 -17.92 35.35
CA TRP A 282 -0.73 -16.56 35.56
C TRP A 282 -1.80 -15.59 36.11
N GLY A 283 -2.96 -16.09 36.53
CA GLY A 283 -4.03 -15.27 37.10
C GLY A 283 -4.84 -14.47 36.07
N LEU A 284 -4.61 -14.70 34.78
CA LEU A 284 -5.36 -14.08 33.70
C LEU A 284 -6.63 -14.89 33.41
N VAL A 285 -7.75 -14.19 33.20
CA VAL A 285 -9.05 -14.79 32.86
C VAL A 285 -9.48 -14.26 31.50
N CYS A 286 -9.58 -15.15 30.51
CA CYS A 286 -10.19 -14.81 29.23
C CYS A 286 -11.71 -14.65 29.43
N GLN A 287 -12.22 -13.43 29.26
CA GLN A 287 -13.66 -13.20 29.21
C GLN A 287 -14.18 -13.63 27.84
N GLU A 288 -15.16 -14.53 27.82
CA GLU A 288 -15.96 -14.74 26.60
C GLU A 288 -16.73 -13.45 26.31
N ARG A 289 -16.61 -12.95 25.08
CA ARG A 289 -17.37 -11.79 24.63
C ARG A 289 -18.86 -12.18 24.71
N ARG A 290 -19.59 -11.59 25.66
CA ARG A 290 -21.06 -11.68 25.65
C ARG A 290 -21.54 -10.95 24.40
N THR A 291 -22.03 -11.70 23.43
CA THR A 291 -22.74 -11.20 22.25
C THR A 291 -23.94 -10.36 22.64
#